data_AF-A0A958NER5-F1
#
_entry.id   AF-A0A958NER5-F1
#
_cell.length_a   1.000
_cell.length_b   1.000
_cell.length_c   1.000
_cell.angle_alpha   90.00
_cell.angle_beta   90.00
_cell.angle_gamma   90.00
#
_symmetry.space_group_name_H-M   'P 1'
#
loop_
_entity.id
_entity.type
_entity.pdbx_description
1 polymer ?
#
loop_
_entity_poly.entity_id
_entity_poly.type
_entity_poly.pdbx_seq_one_letter_code
_entity_poly.pdbx_strand_id
1 'polypeptide(L)'
;MNPLILANIISAIKKFFSNKVVLTVIALVVLIFLFKKKIGKAIQSVRSKKFDKQEYKDVNLLAQQYREAVNPSGFDALINYDGTDEQAIETLARQTKGSLREISDAYRLKYNEGLSDRLRRELSSEDFQRWKDIVT
;
A
#
# COMPACT_ATOMS: atom_id res chain seq x y z
N MET A 1 -10.60 45.10 -12.40
CA MET A 1 -11.54 44.63 -11.36
C MET A 1 -12.05 45.85 -10.59
N ASN A 2 -13.36 45.98 -10.39
CA ASN A 2 -13.92 47.15 -9.71
C ASN A 2 -13.45 47.17 -8.23
N PRO A 3 -12.86 48.29 -7.74
CA PRO A 3 -12.33 48.38 -6.37
C PRO A 3 -13.39 48.14 -5.29
N LEU A 4 -14.67 48.46 -5.55
CA LEU A 4 -15.78 48.17 -4.65
C LEU A 4 -16.05 46.67 -4.52
N ILE A 5 -15.89 45.93 -5.62
CA ILE A 5 -16.03 44.45 -5.62
C ILE A 5 -14.89 43.83 -4.81
N LEU A 6 -13.66 44.33 -4.99
CA LEU A 6 -12.50 43.85 -4.24
C LEU A 6 -12.65 44.12 -2.73
N ALA A 7 -13.11 45.32 -2.34
CA ALA A 7 -13.35 45.67 -0.94
C ALA A 7 -14.43 44.79 -0.28
N ASN A 8 -15.53 44.51 -1.00
CA ASN A 8 -16.59 43.64 -0.50
C ASN A 8 -16.12 42.19 -0.34
N ILE A 9 -15.32 41.68 -1.27
CA ILE A 9 -14.70 40.35 -1.18
C ILE A 9 -13.74 40.29 0.03
N ILE A 10 -12.88 41.29 0.22
CA ILE A 10 -11.94 41.34 1.34
C ILE A 10 -12.68 41.39 2.69
N SER A 11 -13.76 42.17 2.78
CA SER A 11 -14.58 42.27 3.98
C SER A 11 -15.30 40.94 4.33
N ALA A 12 -15.87 40.28 3.32
CA ALA A 12 -16.51 38.98 3.47
C ALA A 12 -15.51 37.90 3.92
N ILE A 13 -14.33 37.86 3.30
CA ILE A 13 -13.21 37.00 3.69
C ILE A 13 -12.82 37.27 5.14
N LYS A 14 -12.64 38.55 5.53
CA LYS A 14 -12.27 38.90 6.90
C LYS A 14 -13.30 38.42 7.92
N LYS A 15 -14.60 38.56 7.64
CA LYS A 15 -15.69 38.03 8.49
C LYS A 15 -15.65 36.50 8.59
N PHE A 16 -15.44 35.82 7.47
CA PHE A 16 -15.36 34.36 7.41
C PHE A 16 -14.18 33.81 8.23
N PHE A 17 -12.99 34.40 8.09
CA PHE A 17 -11.79 34.02 8.83
C PHE A 17 -11.73 34.57 10.27
N SER A 18 -12.65 35.44 10.68
CA SER A 18 -12.76 35.89 12.09
C SER A 18 -13.66 34.98 12.94
N ASN A 19 -14.41 34.07 12.32
CA ASN A 19 -15.29 33.17 13.04
C ASN A 19 -14.47 32.02 13.65
N LYS A 20 -14.50 31.92 14.98
CA LYS A 20 -13.78 30.88 15.74
C LYS A 20 -14.15 29.47 15.27
N VAL A 21 -15.42 29.20 14.97
CA VAL A 21 -15.88 27.89 14.49
C VAL A 21 -15.26 27.55 13.12
N VAL A 22 -15.25 28.51 12.20
CA VAL A 22 -14.66 28.34 10.86
C VAL A 22 -13.17 28.09 10.95
N LEU A 23 -12.46 28.86 11.80
CA LEU A 23 -11.04 28.65 12.07
C LEU A 23 -10.76 27.27 12.67
N THR A 24 -11.59 26.80 13.61
CA THR A 24 -11.45 25.47 14.21
C THR A 24 -11.63 24.36 13.18
N VAL A 25 -12.60 24.48 12.27
CA VAL A 25 -12.83 23.49 11.20
C VAL A 25 -11.68 23.49 10.20
N ILE A 26 -11.20 24.66 9.76
CA ILE A 26 -10.04 24.77 8.86
C ILE A 26 -8.79 24.17 9.53
N ALA A 27 -8.56 24.48 10.81
CA ALA A 27 -7.44 23.92 11.56
C ALA A 27 -7.53 22.39 11.66
N LEU A 28 -8.73 21.82 11.87
CA LEU A 28 -8.96 20.37 11.86
C LEU A 28 -8.64 19.75 10.50
N VAL A 29 -9.09 20.35 9.40
CA VAL A 29 -8.81 19.85 8.04
C VAL A 29 -7.31 19.90 7.73
N VAL A 30 -6.63 20.99 8.10
CA VAL A 30 -5.18 21.13 7.94
C VAL A 30 -4.43 20.12 8.81
N LEU A 31 -4.85 19.92 10.06
CA LEU A 31 -4.31 18.87 10.92
C LEU A 31 -4.47 17.49 10.28
N ILE A 32 -5.66 17.13 9.81
CA ILE A 32 -5.89 15.85 9.12
C ILE A 32 -4.94 15.70 7.93
N PHE A 33 -4.76 16.73 7.11
CA PHE A 33 -3.87 16.69 5.95
C PHE A 33 -2.39 16.53 6.33
N LEU A 34 -1.93 17.26 7.36
CA LEU A 34 -0.56 17.19 7.88
C LEU A 34 -0.26 15.83 8.53
N PHE A 35 -1.24 15.28 9.26
CA PHE A 35 -1.09 13.99 9.94
C PHE A 35 -1.32 12.81 9.00
N LYS A 36 -2.06 12.94 7.88
CA LYS A 36 -2.27 11.85 6.91
C LYS A 36 -0.94 11.23 6.41
N LYS A 37 0.08 12.07 6.18
CA LYS A 37 1.42 11.62 5.73
C LYS A 37 2.23 10.92 6.83
N LYS A 38 1.99 11.23 8.11
CA LYS A 38 2.67 10.61 9.26
C LYS A 38 1.92 9.39 9.82
N ILE A 39 0.60 9.36 9.72
CA ILE A 39 -0.25 8.24 10.15
C ILE A 39 0.12 6.96 9.38
N GLY A 40 0.35 7.04 8.06
CA GLY A 40 0.80 5.89 7.27
C GLY A 40 2.13 5.31 7.77
N LYS A 41 3.09 6.16 8.15
CA LYS A 41 4.39 5.74 8.69
C LYS A 41 4.32 5.22 10.12
N ALA A 42 3.44 5.78 10.96
CA ALA A 42 3.23 5.34 12.33
C ALA A 42 2.51 3.98 12.41
N ILE A 43 1.57 3.72 11.50
CA ILE A 43 0.94 2.40 11.34
C ILE A 43 1.99 1.37 10.90
N GLN A 44 2.90 1.75 10.01
CA GLN A 44 4.02 0.91 9.57
C GLN A 44 5.00 0.61 10.72
N SER A 45 5.31 1.58 11.59
CA SER A 45 6.25 1.39 12.71
C SER A 45 5.68 0.62 13.91
N VAL A 46 4.36 0.64 14.12
CA VAL A 46 3.70 -0.23 15.11
C VAL A 46 3.61 -1.67 14.60
N ARG A 47 3.40 -1.87 13.30
CA ARG A 47 3.53 -3.19 12.67
C ARG A 47 4.96 -3.70 12.70
N SER A 48 5.95 -2.82 12.56
CA SER A 48 7.35 -3.23 12.48
C SER A 48 7.93 -3.77 13.79
N LYS A 49 7.30 -3.45 14.93
CA LYS A 49 7.73 -3.90 16.27
C LYS A 49 7.31 -5.33 16.62
N LYS A 50 6.60 -6.04 15.72
CA LYS A 50 6.39 -7.50 15.82
C LYS A 50 7.39 -8.31 14.97
N PHE A 51 8.33 -7.66 14.28
CA PHE A 51 9.35 -8.35 13.48
C PHE A 51 10.65 -8.50 14.26
N ASP A 52 10.66 -9.41 15.23
CA ASP A 52 11.93 -9.95 15.67
C ASP A 52 11.82 -11.42 16.07
N LYS A 53 12.82 -12.20 15.62
CA LYS A 53 13.04 -13.66 15.77
C LYS A 53 12.34 -14.60 14.77
N GLN A 54 12.61 -14.42 13.47
CA GLN A 54 12.80 -15.47 12.43
C GLN A 54 12.81 -14.77 11.06
N GLU A 55 13.98 -14.34 10.59
CA GLU A 55 14.13 -13.62 9.30
C GLU A 55 13.56 -14.43 8.11
N TYR A 56 13.59 -15.77 8.20
CA TYR A 56 12.99 -16.69 7.23
C TYR A 56 11.44 -16.74 7.26
N LYS A 57 10.80 -16.11 8.25
CA LYS A 57 9.34 -15.99 8.37
C LYS A 57 8.88 -14.53 8.40
N ASP A 58 9.72 -13.58 8.00
CA ASP A 58 9.26 -12.20 7.85
C ASP A 58 8.24 -12.13 6.70
N VAL A 59 6.99 -12.01 7.09
CA VAL A 59 5.82 -11.93 6.21
C VAL A 59 5.95 -10.77 5.20
N ASN A 60 6.59 -9.65 5.57
CA ASN A 60 6.80 -8.54 4.65
C ASN A 60 7.89 -8.83 3.63
N LEU A 61 8.95 -9.52 4.05
CA LEU A 61 10.02 -9.95 3.15
C LEU A 61 9.47 -10.94 2.13
N LEU A 62 8.71 -11.95 2.58
CA LEU A 62 8.07 -12.92 1.69
C LEU A 62 7.09 -12.27 0.72
N ALA A 63 6.29 -11.30 1.19
CA ALA A 63 5.43 -10.50 0.31
C ALA A 63 6.23 -9.68 -0.70
N GLN A 64 7.40 -9.18 -0.32
CA GLN A 64 8.29 -8.46 -1.25
C GLN A 64 8.91 -9.39 -2.28
N GLN A 65 9.39 -10.58 -1.87
CA GLN A 65 9.95 -11.57 -2.76
C GLN A 65 8.91 -12.04 -3.79
N TYR A 66 7.65 -12.21 -3.38
CA TYR A 66 6.56 -12.46 -4.33
C TYR A 66 6.39 -11.32 -5.33
N ARG A 67 6.55 -10.06 -4.91
CA ARG A 67 6.47 -8.90 -5.81
C ARG A 67 7.64 -8.88 -6.80
N GLU A 68 8.84 -9.16 -6.33
CA GLU A 68 10.05 -9.19 -7.15
C GLU A 68 9.98 -10.32 -8.19
N ALA A 69 9.45 -11.49 -7.82
CA ALA A 69 9.26 -12.60 -8.74
C ALA A 69 8.29 -12.30 -9.89
N VAL A 70 7.31 -11.41 -9.68
CA VAL A 70 6.37 -10.98 -10.73
C VAL A 70 6.75 -9.64 -11.37
N ASN A 71 7.85 -9.02 -10.95
CA ASN A 71 8.34 -7.73 -11.45
C ASN A 71 9.88 -7.71 -11.40
N PRO A 72 10.57 -8.50 -12.23
CA PRO A 72 12.03 -8.59 -12.19
C PRO A 72 12.74 -7.25 -12.38
N SER A 73 12.13 -6.30 -13.09
CA SER A 73 12.69 -4.96 -13.32
C SER A 73 12.58 -4.05 -12.10
N GLY A 74 11.67 -4.35 -11.17
CA GLY A 74 11.37 -3.53 -10.00
C GLY A 74 10.63 -2.22 -10.31
N PHE A 75 10.30 -1.94 -11.58
CA PHE A 75 9.54 -0.75 -11.96
C PHE A 75 8.06 -1.08 -12.01
N ASP A 76 7.27 -0.56 -11.07
CA ASP A 76 5.83 -0.86 -10.96
C ASP A 76 5.02 -0.59 -12.25
N ALA A 77 5.46 0.35 -13.09
CA ALA A 77 4.82 0.63 -14.39
C ALA A 77 5.03 -0.48 -15.43
N LEU A 78 6.07 -1.30 -15.27
CA LEU A 78 6.47 -2.34 -16.21
C LEU A 78 6.05 -3.75 -15.78
N ILE A 79 5.43 -3.90 -14.61
CA ILE A 79 5.09 -5.22 -14.05
C ILE A 79 4.28 -6.13 -14.97
N ASN A 80 3.43 -5.57 -15.84
CA ASN A 80 2.63 -6.39 -16.77
C ASN A 80 3.38 -6.70 -18.09
N TYR A 81 4.67 -6.35 -18.18
CA TYR A 81 5.47 -6.39 -19.41
C TYR A 81 6.86 -7.01 -19.23
N ASP A 82 7.44 -6.99 -18.03
CA ASP A 82 8.83 -7.40 -17.79
C ASP A 82 9.02 -8.88 -17.51
N GLY A 83 7.91 -9.63 -17.40
CA GLY A 83 7.89 -11.08 -17.26
C GLY A 83 7.73 -11.53 -15.82
N THR A 84 7.76 -12.85 -15.61
CA THR A 84 7.57 -13.48 -14.31
C THR A 84 8.60 -14.58 -14.12
N ASP A 85 9.14 -14.70 -12.91
CA ASP A 85 10.01 -15.79 -12.48
C ASP A 85 9.17 -16.87 -11.78
N GLU A 86 8.69 -17.83 -12.57
CA GLU A 86 7.82 -18.90 -12.07
C GLU A 86 8.55 -19.83 -11.08
N GLN A 87 9.86 -20.00 -11.25
CA GLN A 87 10.67 -20.84 -10.35
C GLN A 87 10.81 -20.21 -8.96
N ALA A 88 11.00 -18.90 -8.89
CA ALA A 88 10.99 -18.16 -7.64
C ALA A 88 9.62 -18.26 -6.96
N ILE A 89 8.52 -18.14 -7.73
CA ILE A 89 7.16 -18.30 -7.20
C ILE A 89 6.94 -19.70 -6.62
N GLU A 90 7.39 -20.76 -7.29
CA GLU A 90 7.26 -22.13 -6.79
C GLU A 90 8.08 -22.33 -5.50
N THR A 91 9.30 -21.79 -5.44
CA THR A 91 10.14 -21.84 -4.24
C THR A 91 9.47 -21.13 -3.07
N LEU A 92 8.94 -19.93 -3.31
CA LEU A 92 8.19 -19.17 -2.32
C LEU A 92 6.93 -19.92 -1.89
N ALA A 93 6.23 -20.61 -2.81
CA ALA A 93 5.06 -21.41 -2.47
C ALA A 93 5.38 -22.45 -1.39
N ARG A 94 6.51 -23.16 -1.53
CA ARG A 94 6.96 -24.17 -0.57
C ARG A 94 7.36 -23.55 0.76
N GLN A 95 8.02 -22.39 0.73
CA GLN A 95 8.43 -21.66 1.95
C GLN A 95 7.23 -21.09 2.73
N THR A 96 6.15 -20.76 2.04
CA THR A 96 4.99 -20.05 2.60
C THR A 96 3.81 -20.96 2.90
N LYS A 97 4.00 -22.27 2.74
CA LYS A 97 3.01 -23.28 3.09
C LYS A 97 2.57 -23.14 4.54
N GLY A 98 1.26 -23.01 4.75
CA GLY A 98 0.66 -22.84 6.08
C GLY A 98 0.70 -21.41 6.66
N SER A 99 1.29 -20.44 5.96
CA SER A 99 1.33 -19.01 6.35
C SER A 99 0.87 -18.05 5.24
N LEU A 100 0.25 -18.60 4.19
CA LEU A 100 -0.18 -17.83 3.01
C LEU A 100 -1.12 -16.67 3.36
N ARG A 101 -1.98 -16.85 4.37
CA ARG A 101 -2.97 -15.84 4.75
C ARG A 101 -2.28 -14.56 5.22
N GLU A 102 -1.32 -14.69 6.13
CA GLU A 102 -0.54 -13.57 6.68
C GLU A 102 0.22 -12.86 5.57
N ILE A 103 0.81 -13.60 4.64
CA ILE A 103 1.60 -13.08 3.53
C ILE A 103 0.72 -12.38 2.50
N SER A 104 -0.43 -12.96 2.18
CA SER A 104 -1.41 -12.34 1.29
C SER A 104 -1.97 -11.04 1.87
N ASP A 105 -2.19 -10.98 3.19
CA ASP A 105 -2.58 -9.75 3.87
C ASP A 105 -1.47 -8.69 3.77
N ALA A 106 -0.21 -9.06 4.07
CA ALA A 106 0.92 -8.14 3.96
C ALA A 106 1.12 -7.63 2.53
N TYR A 107 1.04 -8.50 1.53
CA TYR A 107 1.12 -8.14 0.11
C TYR A 107 0.03 -7.12 -0.26
N ARG A 108 -1.23 -7.39 0.12
CA ARG A 108 -2.36 -6.48 -0.12
C ARG A 108 -2.17 -5.12 0.51
N LEU A 109 -1.64 -5.08 1.72
CA LEU A 109 -1.39 -3.83 2.44
C LEU A 109 -0.25 -3.02 1.82
N LYS A 110 0.75 -3.68 1.24
CA LYS A 110 1.93 -3.02 0.65
C LYS A 110 1.68 -2.54 -0.77
N TYR A 111 0.94 -3.32 -1.57
CA TYR A 111 0.77 -3.08 -3.02
C TYR A 111 -0.65 -2.73 -3.43
N ASN A 112 -1.60 -2.66 -2.48
CA ASN A 112 -3.01 -2.38 -2.73
C ASN A 112 -3.65 -3.35 -3.74
N GLU A 113 -3.20 -4.61 -3.74
CA GLU A 113 -3.57 -5.67 -4.69
C GLU A 113 -3.50 -7.04 -3.99
N GLY A 114 -4.40 -7.98 -4.29
CA GLY A 114 -4.32 -9.33 -3.72
C GLY A 114 -3.19 -10.18 -4.34
N LEU A 115 -2.43 -10.90 -3.52
CA LEU A 115 -1.35 -11.79 -3.98
C LEU A 115 -1.87 -12.82 -5.00
N SER A 116 -2.94 -13.55 -4.65
CA SER A 116 -3.52 -14.53 -5.58
C SER A 116 -4.08 -13.92 -6.85
N ASP A 117 -4.55 -12.67 -6.80
CA ASP A 117 -5.05 -11.98 -8.00
C ASP A 117 -3.92 -11.56 -8.92
N ARG A 118 -2.78 -11.13 -8.36
CA ARG A 118 -1.55 -10.90 -9.10
C ARG A 118 -1.05 -12.18 -9.74
N LEU A 119 -0.84 -13.23 -8.95
CA LEU A 119 -0.33 -14.50 -9.46
C LEU A 119 -1.23 -15.13 -10.54
N ARG A 120 -2.56 -14.95 -10.45
CA ARG A 120 -3.49 -15.41 -11.50
C ARG A 120 -3.31 -14.67 -12.83
N ARG A 121 -2.84 -13.42 -12.82
CA ARG A 121 -2.58 -12.66 -14.06
C ARG A 121 -1.24 -13.02 -14.70
N GLU A 122 -0.27 -13.35 -13.87
CA GLU A 122 1.10 -13.64 -14.30
C GLU A 122 1.30 -15.10 -14.72
N LEU A 123 0.74 -16.03 -13.95
CA LEU A 123 0.92 -17.45 -14.18
C LEU A 123 -0.08 -18.01 -15.17
N SER A 124 0.31 -19.09 -15.84
CA SER A 124 -0.63 -19.94 -16.57
C SER A 124 -1.65 -20.56 -15.61
N SER A 125 -2.79 -21.00 -16.13
CA SER A 125 -3.82 -21.68 -15.31
C SER A 125 -3.27 -22.92 -14.60
N GLU A 126 -2.35 -23.65 -15.25
CA GLU A 126 -1.72 -24.84 -14.66
C GLU A 126 -0.76 -24.46 -13.53
N ASP A 127 0.11 -23.47 -13.75
CA ASP A 127 1.10 -23.03 -12.75
C ASP A 127 0.42 -22.38 -11.55
N PHE A 128 -0.64 -21.62 -11.78
CA PHE A 128 -1.44 -21.04 -10.70
C PHE A 128 -2.13 -22.12 -9.85
N GLN A 129 -2.64 -23.19 -10.48
CA GLN A 129 -3.22 -24.30 -9.75
C GLN A 129 -2.16 -25.06 -8.95
N ARG A 130 -0.99 -25.31 -9.55
CA ARG A 130 0.15 -25.93 -8.88
C ARG A 130 0.61 -25.12 -7.66
N TRP A 131 0.73 -23.80 -7.82
CA TRP A 131 1.04 -22.90 -6.71
C TRP A 131 0.02 -23.04 -5.58
N LYS A 132 -1.28 -23.03 -5.88
CA LYS A 132 -2.36 -23.23 -4.89
C LYS A 132 -2.23 -24.56 -4.14
N ASP A 133 -1.94 -25.64 -4.85
CA ASP A 133 -1.82 -26.98 -4.26
C ASP A 133 -0.61 -27.08 -3.31
N ILE A 134 0.44 -26.29 -3.55
CA ILE A 134 1.61 -26.24 -2.66
C ILE A 134 1.32 -25.45 -1.38
N VAL A 135 0.68 -24.28 -1.51
CA VAL A 135 0.48 -23.34 -0.38
C VAL A 135 -0.68 -23.73 0.54
N THR A 136 -1.58 -24.59 0.07
CA THR A 136 -2.70 -25.16 0.84
C THR A 136 -2.25 -26.36 1.68
#